data_AF-A0A1F6R736-F1
#
_entry.id   AF-A0A1F6R736-F1
#
_cell.length_a   1.000
_cell.length_b   1.000
_cell.length_c   1.000
_cell.angle_alpha   90.00
_cell.angle_beta   90.00
_cell.angle_gamma   90.00
#
_symmetry.space_group_name_H-M   'P 1'
#
loop_
_entity.id
_entity.type
_entity.pdbx_description
1 polymer ?
#
loop_
_entity_poly.entity_id
_entity_poly.type
_entity_poly.pdbx_seq_one_letter_code
_entity_poly.pdbx_strand_id
1 'polypeptide(L)'
;MRKVKIYLRFFWLPLLLGVVSIIGWFYMPDNFSTFKSTLFGTFLGVGLTIATAEGFKSLTEHKRVKKTFGLLKLVAVPYIKNQAENLQETAKQYNDICSIEQAVSLFVHCAHLDRVATNFDKSWLQLIYSQDFLDSIKNNEHFNKIANAIFEVLLFLKQLSAQSINAQINLQNDLPRLSDDQKNDLIERAKKMRNELVDNAAKLAKYSDKLDEEIMRFLNTNGVNYSEFER
;
A
#
# COMPACT_ATOMS: atom_id res chain seq x y z
N MET A 1 6.36 -20.34 -15.00
CA MET A 1 6.92 -21.71 -14.82
C MET A 1 8.41 -21.88 -15.15
N ARG A 2 9.12 -20.93 -15.80
CA ARG A 2 10.55 -21.10 -16.17
C ARG A 2 11.55 -21.06 -15.00
N LYS A 3 11.25 -20.35 -13.90
CA LYS A 3 12.15 -20.23 -12.73
C LYS A 3 12.18 -21.47 -11.83
N VAL A 4 11.05 -22.19 -11.69
CA VAL A 4 10.95 -23.39 -10.84
C VAL A 4 11.78 -24.57 -11.36
N LYS A 5 11.95 -24.70 -12.69
CA LYS A 5 12.77 -25.75 -13.31
C LYS A 5 14.27 -25.63 -13.03
N ILE A 6 14.79 -24.43 -12.77
CA ILE A 6 16.22 -24.24 -12.47
C ILE A 6 16.51 -24.67 -11.03
N TYR A 7 15.68 -24.27 -10.06
CA TYR A 7 15.87 -24.64 -8.65
C TYR A 7 15.77 -26.14 -8.38
N LEU A 8 14.87 -26.86 -9.08
CA LEU A 8 14.77 -28.32 -8.97
C LEU A 8 16.07 -29.02 -9.40
N ARG A 9 16.68 -28.64 -10.53
CA ARG A 9 17.93 -29.27 -11.00
C ARG A 9 19.10 -29.14 -10.01
N PHE A 10 19.15 -28.06 -9.25
CA PHE A 10 20.20 -27.84 -8.24
C PHE A 10 19.90 -28.48 -6.87
N PHE A 11 18.65 -28.86 -6.60
CA PHE A 11 18.26 -29.49 -5.32
C PHE A 11 18.35 -31.02 -5.34
N TRP A 12 18.17 -31.66 -6.50
CA TRP A 12 18.21 -33.12 -6.59
C TRP A 12 19.61 -33.69 -6.32
N LEU A 13 20.67 -33.06 -6.83
CA LEU A 13 22.03 -33.57 -6.68
C LEU A 13 22.51 -33.58 -5.21
N PRO A 14 22.34 -32.49 -4.42
CA PRO A 14 22.71 -32.48 -3.00
C PRO A 14 21.85 -33.41 -2.15
N LEU A 15 20.56 -33.56 -2.46
CA LEU A 15 19.65 -34.41 -1.70
C LEU A 15 19.92 -35.91 -1.95
N LEU A 16 20.21 -36.27 -3.20
CA LEU A 16 20.62 -37.63 -3.58
C LEU A 16 22.00 -37.96 -2.98
N LEU A 17 22.94 -37.01 -2.99
CA LEU A 17 24.22 -37.16 -2.28
C LEU A 17 24.03 -37.31 -0.77
N GLY A 18 23.14 -36.53 -0.14
CA GLY A 18 22.84 -36.64 1.29
C GLY A 18 22.23 -37.99 1.70
N VAL A 19 21.29 -38.51 0.90
CA VAL A 19 20.67 -39.83 1.15
C VAL A 19 21.69 -40.96 0.96
N VAL A 20 22.48 -40.94 -0.12
CA VAL A 20 23.55 -41.92 -0.35
C VAL A 20 24.62 -41.85 0.75
N SER A 21 24.87 -40.64 1.27
CA SER A 21 25.81 -40.40 2.37
C SER A 21 25.34 -40.99 3.71
N ILE A 22 24.05 -40.86 4.05
CA ILE A 22 23.44 -41.45 5.25
C ILE A 22 23.43 -42.98 5.16
N ILE A 23 23.06 -43.53 4.00
CA ILE A 23 23.08 -44.98 3.77
C ILE A 23 24.52 -45.49 3.87
N GLY A 24 25.49 -44.81 3.26
CA GLY A 24 26.90 -45.17 3.36
C GLY A 24 27.44 -45.14 4.80
N TRP A 25 26.95 -44.23 5.66
CA TRP A 25 27.36 -44.12 7.06
C TRP A 25 26.91 -45.30 7.92
N PHE A 26 25.67 -45.78 7.73
CA PHE A 26 25.12 -46.90 8.51
C PHE A 26 25.67 -48.26 8.08
N TYR A 27 26.10 -48.40 6.82
CA TYR A 27 26.53 -49.68 6.25
C TYR A 27 28.05 -49.83 6.06
N MET A 28 28.88 -48.81 6.42
CA MET A 28 30.34 -48.91 6.30
C MET A 28 31.05 -49.27 7.63
N PRO A 29 31.99 -50.24 7.61
CA PRO A 29 32.81 -50.56 8.77
C PRO A 29 33.76 -49.41 9.15
N ASP A 30 34.14 -49.35 10.43
CA ASP A 30 34.84 -48.20 11.04
C ASP A 30 36.23 -47.89 10.46
N ASN A 31 36.77 -48.78 9.64
CA ASN A 31 38.12 -48.68 9.07
C ASN A 31 38.22 -47.64 7.92
N PHE A 32 37.10 -47.03 7.50
CA PHE A 32 37.02 -45.99 6.46
C PHE A 32 36.90 -44.56 7.03
N SER A 33 37.81 -44.17 7.93
CA SER A 33 37.81 -42.85 8.58
C SER A 33 37.86 -41.67 7.60
N THR A 34 38.60 -41.80 6.49
CA THR A 34 38.72 -40.77 5.45
C THR A 34 37.39 -40.53 4.73
N PHE A 35 36.64 -41.59 4.42
CA PHE A 35 35.33 -41.48 3.75
C PHE A 35 34.27 -40.88 4.68
N LYS A 36 34.27 -41.27 5.97
CA LYS A 36 33.44 -40.63 7.01
C LYS A 36 33.74 -39.14 7.15
N SER A 37 35.01 -38.72 7.09
CA SER A 37 35.37 -37.29 7.12
C SER A 37 34.87 -36.51 5.88
N THR A 38 34.94 -37.11 4.69
CA THR A 38 34.44 -36.52 3.44
C THR A 38 32.91 -36.40 3.43
N LEU A 39 32.21 -37.40 3.99
CA LEU A 39 30.77 -37.37 4.21
C LEU A 39 30.37 -36.23 5.15
N PHE A 40 31.10 -36.05 6.25
CA PHE A 40 30.87 -34.97 7.20
C PHE A 40 31.11 -33.58 6.58
N GLY A 41 32.20 -33.44 5.80
CA GLY A 41 32.49 -32.23 5.04
C GLY A 41 31.42 -31.90 3.98
N THR A 42 30.87 -32.92 3.33
CA THR A 42 29.78 -32.77 2.35
C THR A 42 28.47 -32.38 3.04
N PHE A 43 28.12 -32.99 4.17
CA PHE A 43 26.96 -32.61 4.98
C PHE A 43 27.03 -31.17 5.49
N LEU A 44 28.20 -30.76 6.01
CA LEU A 44 28.44 -29.38 6.43
C LEU A 44 28.37 -28.41 5.24
N GLY A 45 28.95 -28.77 4.09
CA GLY A 45 28.89 -27.95 2.88
C GLY A 45 27.48 -27.76 2.34
N VAL A 46 26.67 -28.83 2.31
CA VAL A 46 25.25 -28.77 1.92
C VAL A 46 24.44 -27.96 2.95
N GLY A 47 24.65 -28.16 4.25
CA GLY A 47 24.02 -27.40 5.31
C GLY A 47 24.32 -25.90 5.24
N LEU A 48 25.59 -25.53 5.03
CA LEU A 48 26.03 -24.14 4.81
C LEU A 48 25.40 -23.54 3.55
N THR A 49 25.30 -24.31 2.47
CA THR A 49 24.71 -23.85 1.21
C THR A 49 23.20 -23.61 1.34
N ILE A 50 22.48 -24.49 2.06
CA ILE A 50 21.06 -24.31 2.34
C ILE A 50 20.84 -23.11 3.26
N ALA A 51 21.59 -23.01 4.35
CA ALA A 51 21.49 -21.89 5.29
C ALA A 51 21.81 -20.54 4.65
N THR A 52 22.82 -20.48 3.77
CA THR A 52 23.12 -19.26 3.00
C THR A 52 22.04 -18.95 1.96
N ALA A 53 21.50 -19.94 1.25
CA ALA A 53 20.40 -19.74 0.31
C ALA A 53 19.11 -19.26 1.01
N GLU A 54 18.78 -19.82 2.17
CA GLU A 54 17.68 -19.36 3.04
C GLU A 54 17.96 -17.96 3.58
N GLY A 55 19.20 -17.66 3.96
CA GLY A 55 19.64 -16.32 4.36
C GLY A 55 19.47 -15.29 3.25
N PHE A 56 19.87 -15.59 2.01
CA PHE A 56 19.67 -14.72 0.84
C PHE A 56 18.19 -14.54 0.51
N LYS A 57 17.39 -15.61 0.64
CA LYS A 57 15.93 -15.55 0.45
C LYS A 57 15.29 -14.63 1.50
N SER A 58 15.62 -14.81 2.78
CA SER A 58 15.17 -13.98 3.89
C SER A 58 15.55 -12.50 3.69
N LEU A 59 16.80 -12.22 3.33
CA LEU A 59 17.29 -10.86 3.07
C LEU A 59 16.55 -10.22 1.88
N THR A 60 16.27 -10.99 0.83
CA THR A 60 15.54 -10.52 -0.35
C THR A 60 14.08 -10.21 -0.01
N GLU A 61 13.43 -11.06 0.77
CA GLU A 61 12.07 -10.82 1.28
C GLU A 61 12.04 -9.55 2.15
N HIS A 62 13.00 -9.41 3.07
CA HIS A 62 13.12 -8.24 3.95
C HIS A 62 13.29 -6.93 3.16
N LYS A 63 14.16 -6.91 2.14
CA LYS A 63 14.34 -5.73 1.25
C LYS A 63 13.08 -5.39 0.46
N ARG A 64 12.31 -6.38 0.00
CA ARG A 64 11.05 -6.14 -0.72
C ARG A 64 9.98 -5.56 0.19
N VAL A 65 9.78 -6.16 1.37
CA VAL A 65 8.85 -5.66 2.40
C VAL A 65 9.17 -4.20 2.72
N LYS A 66 10.45 -3.91 2.98
CA LYS A 66 10.94 -2.56 3.24
C LYS A 66 10.58 -1.61 2.10
N LYS A 67 10.92 -1.95 0.84
CA LYS A 67 10.63 -1.08 -0.31
C LYS A 67 9.14 -0.79 -0.49
N THR A 68 8.28 -1.81 -0.43
CA THR A 68 6.84 -1.68 -0.70
C THR A 68 6.13 -0.88 0.40
N PHE A 69 6.35 -1.23 1.67
CA PHE A 69 5.76 -0.50 2.80
C PHE A 69 6.38 0.87 3.02
N GLY A 70 7.66 1.05 2.67
CA GLY A 70 8.32 2.35 2.65
C GLY A 70 7.69 3.31 1.65
N LEU A 71 7.28 2.84 0.48
CA LEU A 71 6.52 3.66 -0.47
C LEU A 71 5.17 4.10 0.09
N LEU A 72 4.46 3.20 0.78
CA LEU A 72 3.20 3.55 1.43
C LEU A 72 3.41 4.57 2.55
N LYS A 73 4.41 4.35 3.41
CA LYS A 73 4.73 5.21 4.57
C LYS A 73 5.24 6.59 4.17
N LEU A 74 6.15 6.68 3.19
CA LEU A 74 6.86 7.92 2.86
C LEU A 74 6.23 8.72 1.72
N VAL A 75 5.37 8.10 0.91
CA VAL A 75 4.77 8.76 -0.26
C VAL A 75 3.26 8.76 -0.16
N ALA A 76 2.64 7.59 -0.02
CA ALA A 76 1.19 7.50 -0.08
C ALA A 76 0.50 8.16 1.12
N VAL A 77 0.91 7.83 2.34
CA VAL A 77 0.35 8.42 3.57
C VAL A 77 0.52 9.94 3.60
N PRO A 78 1.72 10.52 3.39
CA PRO A 78 1.89 11.98 3.36
C PRO A 78 1.08 12.65 2.25
N TYR A 79 0.98 12.04 1.07
CA TYR A 79 0.13 12.57 0.01
C TYR A 79 -1.33 12.63 0.44
N ILE A 80 -1.89 11.57 1.01
CA ILE A 80 -3.28 11.53 1.46
C ILE A 80 -3.53 12.56 2.56
N LYS A 81 -2.58 12.72 3.49
CA LYS A 81 -2.64 13.77 4.53
C LYS A 81 -2.66 15.16 3.94
N ASN A 82 -1.75 15.47 3.01
CA ASN A 82 -1.73 16.76 2.32
C ASN A 82 -3.03 17.01 1.54
N GLN A 83 -3.63 15.99 0.93
CA GLN A 83 -4.93 16.13 0.28
C GLN A 83 -6.03 16.45 1.30
N ALA A 84 -6.07 15.75 2.43
CA ALA A 84 -7.03 16.04 3.49
C ALA A 84 -6.89 17.49 4.02
N GLU A 85 -5.66 17.95 4.24
CA GLU A 85 -5.37 19.33 4.66
C GLU A 85 -5.82 20.35 3.60
N ASN A 86 -5.47 20.14 2.34
CA ASN A 86 -5.89 21.01 1.24
C ASN A 86 -7.41 21.11 1.12
N LEU A 87 -8.12 19.99 1.32
CA LEU A 87 -9.59 19.96 1.31
C LEU A 87 -10.18 20.71 2.50
N GLN A 88 -9.59 20.59 3.69
CA GLN A 88 -10.00 21.36 4.87
C GLN A 88 -9.79 22.86 4.66
N GLU A 89 -8.63 23.27 4.14
CA GLU A 89 -8.32 24.68 3.87
C GLU A 89 -9.26 25.25 2.79
N THR A 90 -9.52 24.49 1.73
CA THR A 90 -10.52 24.87 0.73
C THR A 90 -11.89 25.06 1.39
N ALA A 91 -12.35 24.09 2.19
CA ALA A 91 -13.65 24.19 2.84
C ALA A 91 -13.75 25.38 3.82
N LYS A 92 -12.66 25.75 4.50
CA LYS A 92 -12.60 26.94 5.38
C LYS A 92 -12.78 28.25 4.60
N GLN A 93 -12.20 28.35 3.40
CA GLN A 93 -12.35 29.54 2.54
C GLN A 93 -13.81 29.79 2.13
N TYR A 94 -14.62 28.72 2.08
CA TYR A 94 -16.03 28.77 1.72
C TYR A 94 -16.95 28.45 2.93
N ASN A 95 -16.59 28.87 4.14
CA ASN A 95 -17.43 28.61 5.32
C ASN A 95 -18.77 29.37 5.25
N ASP A 96 -18.75 30.63 4.80
CA ASP A 96 -19.91 31.52 4.75
C ASP A 96 -20.38 31.78 3.31
N ILE A 97 -20.77 30.72 2.60
CA ILE A 97 -21.31 30.86 1.22
C ILE A 97 -22.65 31.60 1.29
N CYS A 98 -22.63 32.86 0.85
CA CYS A 98 -23.80 33.74 0.82
C CYS A 98 -24.12 34.29 -0.58
N SER A 99 -23.31 33.95 -1.58
CA SER A 99 -23.44 34.44 -2.96
C SER A 99 -23.30 33.32 -3.98
N ILE A 100 -23.82 33.56 -5.19
CA ILE A 100 -23.69 32.63 -6.32
C ILE A 100 -22.23 32.53 -6.73
N GLU A 101 -21.50 33.64 -6.74
CA GLU A 101 -20.10 33.69 -7.14
C GLU A 101 -19.25 32.77 -6.25
N GLN A 102 -19.49 32.78 -4.93
CA GLN A 102 -18.84 31.86 -4.00
C GLN A 102 -19.27 30.40 -4.23
N ALA A 103 -20.57 30.15 -4.47
CA ALA A 103 -21.09 28.82 -4.75
C ALA A 103 -20.46 28.23 -6.04
N VAL A 104 -20.42 29.01 -7.11
CA VAL A 104 -19.79 28.65 -8.39
C VAL A 104 -18.29 28.43 -8.22
N SER A 105 -17.61 29.32 -7.48
CA SER A 105 -16.18 29.19 -7.21
C SER A 105 -15.85 27.89 -6.47
N LEU A 106 -16.65 27.53 -5.46
CA LEU A 106 -16.53 26.25 -4.78
C LEU A 106 -16.74 25.07 -5.75
N PHE A 107 -17.79 25.12 -6.58
CA PHE A 107 -18.03 24.05 -7.57
C PHE A 107 -16.88 23.91 -8.56
N VAL A 108 -16.26 25.01 -9.01
CA VAL A 108 -15.07 24.96 -9.88
C VAL A 108 -13.92 24.25 -9.18
N HIS A 109 -13.64 24.56 -7.91
CA HIS A 109 -12.62 23.86 -7.14
C HIS A 109 -12.93 22.36 -7.00
N CYS A 110 -14.17 22.02 -6.64
CA CYS A 110 -14.61 20.63 -6.51
C CYS A 110 -14.49 19.85 -7.82
N ALA A 111 -14.85 20.47 -8.95
CA ALA A 111 -14.80 19.85 -10.28
C ALA A 111 -13.39 19.45 -10.74
N HIS A 112 -12.34 20.01 -10.11
CA HIS A 112 -10.95 19.67 -10.38
C HIS A 112 -10.39 18.55 -9.49
N LEU A 113 -11.11 18.14 -8.44
CA LEU A 113 -10.65 17.10 -7.51
C LEU A 113 -10.46 15.74 -8.19
N ASP A 114 -11.31 15.38 -9.16
CA ASP A 114 -11.26 14.09 -9.86
C ASP A 114 -9.96 13.88 -10.64
N ARG A 115 -9.42 14.96 -11.24
CA ARG A 115 -8.18 14.90 -12.03
C ARG A 115 -6.96 14.63 -11.16
N VAL A 116 -6.95 15.17 -9.94
CA VAL A 116 -5.85 14.99 -8.96
C VAL A 116 -5.94 13.60 -8.32
N ALA A 117 -7.15 13.14 -8.00
CA ALA A 117 -7.38 11.81 -7.44
C ALA A 117 -6.99 10.69 -8.41
N THR A 118 -7.41 10.76 -9.68
CA THR A 118 -7.25 9.66 -10.66
C THR A 118 -5.80 9.24 -10.89
N ASN A 119 -4.87 10.19 -10.97
CA ASN A 119 -3.46 9.91 -11.25
C ASN A 119 -2.75 9.25 -10.07
N PHE A 120 -2.97 9.78 -8.87
CA PHE A 120 -2.45 9.16 -7.66
C PHE A 120 -3.07 7.77 -7.49
N ASP A 121 -4.39 7.66 -7.65
CA ASP A 121 -5.17 6.42 -7.54
C ASP A 121 -4.59 5.28 -8.33
N LYS A 122 -4.26 5.52 -9.59
CA LYS A 122 -3.67 4.48 -10.42
C LYS A 122 -2.32 3.98 -9.88
N SER A 123 -1.45 4.87 -9.42
CA SER A 123 -0.10 4.52 -8.96
C SER A 123 -0.10 3.83 -7.60
N TRP A 124 -0.89 4.30 -6.64
CA TRP A 124 -0.93 3.69 -5.30
C TRP A 124 -1.76 2.39 -5.29
N LEU A 125 -2.82 2.29 -6.10
CA LEU A 125 -3.56 1.03 -6.28
C LEU A 125 -2.69 -0.06 -6.90
N GLN A 126 -1.86 0.29 -7.89
CA GLN A 126 -0.89 -0.66 -8.43
C GLN A 126 0.09 -1.17 -7.37
N LEU A 127 0.48 -0.33 -6.41
CA LEU A 127 1.36 -0.72 -5.31
C LEU A 127 0.66 -1.70 -4.35
N ILE A 128 -0.58 -1.44 -3.96
CA ILE A 128 -1.34 -2.28 -3.03
C ILE A 128 -1.79 -3.60 -3.64
N TYR A 129 -2.17 -3.58 -4.91
CA TYR A 129 -2.50 -4.81 -5.63
C TYR A 129 -1.26 -5.49 -6.22
N SER A 130 -0.05 -5.00 -5.92
CA SER A 130 1.17 -5.66 -6.35
C SER A 130 1.33 -7.00 -5.64
N GLN A 131 1.83 -8.00 -6.37
CA GLN A 131 2.15 -9.30 -5.79
C GLN A 131 3.13 -9.16 -4.62
N ASP A 132 4.09 -8.22 -4.70
CA ASP A 132 5.05 -7.97 -3.62
C ASP A 132 4.38 -7.43 -2.33
N PHE A 133 3.29 -6.67 -2.43
CA PHE A 133 2.49 -6.26 -1.26
C PHE A 133 1.67 -7.41 -0.68
N LEU A 134 1.01 -8.18 -1.54
CA LEU A 134 0.21 -9.32 -1.10
C LEU A 134 1.08 -10.43 -0.46
N ASP A 135 2.25 -10.71 -1.04
CA ASP A 135 3.20 -11.72 -0.56
C ASP A 135 3.90 -11.32 0.75
N SER A 136 4.00 -10.01 1.02
CA SER A 136 4.67 -9.51 2.23
C SER A 136 3.81 -9.64 3.48
N ILE A 137 2.47 -9.64 3.35
CA ILE A 137 1.57 -9.80 4.48
C ILE A 137 1.16 -11.28 4.61
N LYS A 138 2.06 -12.10 5.16
CA LYS A 138 1.81 -13.55 5.36
C LYS A 138 0.84 -13.87 6.51
N ASN A 139 0.46 -12.88 7.34
CA ASN A 139 -0.36 -13.06 8.55
C ASN A 139 -1.75 -12.41 8.40
N ASN A 140 -2.81 -13.22 8.52
CA ASN A 140 -4.19 -12.83 8.27
C ASN A 140 -4.69 -11.67 9.14
N GLU A 141 -4.23 -11.53 10.39
CA GLU A 141 -4.78 -10.49 11.28
C GLU A 141 -4.27 -9.08 10.93
N HIS A 142 -2.97 -8.93 10.62
CA HIS A 142 -2.40 -7.66 10.18
C HIS A 142 -2.85 -7.28 8.77
N PHE A 143 -3.05 -8.28 7.90
CA PHE A 143 -3.63 -8.08 6.57
C PHE A 143 -5.00 -7.41 6.67
N ASN A 144 -5.89 -7.92 7.51
CA ASN A 144 -7.23 -7.38 7.63
C ASN A 144 -7.25 -5.93 8.15
N LYS A 145 -6.35 -5.58 9.08
CA LYS A 145 -6.27 -4.20 9.62
C LYS A 145 -5.77 -3.20 8.56
N ILE A 146 -4.70 -3.55 7.84
CA ILE A 146 -4.15 -2.72 6.76
C ILE A 146 -5.12 -2.64 5.58
N ALA A 147 -5.71 -3.77 5.18
CA ALA A 147 -6.69 -3.83 4.09
C ALA A 147 -7.94 -3.01 4.40
N ASN A 148 -8.44 -3.04 5.64
CA ASN A 148 -9.55 -2.19 6.05
C ASN A 148 -9.20 -0.70 5.96
N ALA A 149 -8.02 -0.29 6.44
CA ALA A 149 -7.59 1.10 6.34
C ALA A 149 -7.45 1.56 4.88
N ILE A 150 -6.91 0.71 4.01
CA ILE A 150 -6.83 0.93 2.56
C ILE A 150 -8.22 1.06 1.93
N PHE A 151 -9.15 0.15 2.28
CA PHE A 151 -10.52 0.16 1.76
C PHE A 151 -11.23 1.46 2.11
N GLU A 152 -11.09 1.91 3.36
CA GLU A 152 -11.66 3.17 3.83
C GLU A 152 -11.08 4.36 3.05
N VAL A 153 -9.76 4.43 2.88
CA VAL A 153 -9.11 5.46 2.04
C VAL A 153 -9.66 5.45 0.60
N LEU A 154 -9.82 4.27 -0.01
CA LEU A 154 -10.40 4.13 -1.35
C LEU A 154 -11.84 4.60 -1.43
N LEU A 155 -12.64 4.33 -0.39
CA LEU A 155 -14.03 4.74 -0.32
C LEU A 155 -14.13 6.27 -0.34
N PHE A 156 -13.30 6.97 0.44
CA PHE A 156 -13.31 8.42 0.50
C PHE A 156 -12.81 9.08 -0.79
N LEU A 157 -11.82 8.48 -1.45
CA LEU A 157 -11.39 8.93 -2.78
C LEU A 157 -12.52 8.84 -3.81
N LYS A 158 -13.28 7.73 -3.81
CA LYS A 158 -14.48 7.60 -4.66
C LYS A 158 -15.55 8.64 -4.33
N GLN A 159 -15.74 8.95 -3.04
CA GLN A 159 -16.66 9.99 -2.63
C GLN A 159 -16.23 11.36 -3.14
N LEU A 160 -14.92 11.68 -3.14
CA LEU A 160 -14.40 12.91 -3.73
C LEU A 160 -14.62 12.97 -5.25
N SER A 161 -14.41 11.87 -5.98
CA SER A 161 -14.75 11.80 -7.41
C SER A 161 -16.24 12.03 -7.66
N ALA A 162 -17.11 11.45 -6.83
CA ALA A 162 -18.56 11.70 -6.92
C ALA A 162 -18.90 13.18 -6.67
N GLN A 163 -18.24 13.83 -5.70
CA GLN A 163 -18.41 15.26 -5.48
C GLN A 163 -17.96 16.10 -6.67
N SER A 164 -16.84 15.73 -7.29
CA SER A 164 -16.36 16.40 -8.50
C SER A 164 -17.37 16.30 -9.65
N ILE A 165 -17.96 15.12 -9.87
CA ILE A 165 -19.02 14.93 -10.88
C ILE A 165 -20.25 15.79 -10.55
N ASN A 166 -20.70 15.78 -9.29
CA ASN A 166 -21.83 16.60 -8.86
C ASN A 166 -21.55 18.10 -9.05
N ALA A 167 -20.33 18.55 -8.80
CA ALA A 167 -19.93 19.93 -9.02
C ALA A 167 -19.98 20.29 -10.51
N GLN A 168 -19.48 19.42 -11.39
CA GLN A 168 -19.56 19.60 -12.84
C GLN A 168 -21.01 19.70 -13.33
N ILE A 169 -21.92 18.88 -12.80
CA ILE A 169 -23.36 18.97 -13.13
C ILE A 169 -23.93 20.33 -12.71
N ASN A 170 -23.59 20.82 -11.51
CA ASN A 170 -24.08 22.13 -11.05
C ASN A 170 -23.52 23.30 -11.87
N LEU A 171 -22.31 23.16 -12.42
CA LEU A 171 -21.70 24.16 -13.32
C LEU A 171 -22.31 24.18 -14.73
N GLN A 172 -23.09 23.16 -15.11
CA GLN A 172 -23.80 23.13 -16.40
C GLN A 172 -25.11 23.94 -16.40
N ASN A 173 -25.55 24.45 -15.25
CA ASN A 173 -26.72 25.32 -15.17
C ASN A 173 -26.49 26.63 -15.95
N ASP A 174 -27.55 27.17 -16.55
CA ASP A 174 -27.54 28.50 -17.20
C ASP A 174 -27.53 29.60 -16.11
N LEU A 175 -26.38 29.77 -15.46
CA LEU A 175 -26.19 30.65 -14.28
C LEU A 175 -26.76 32.07 -14.47
N PRO A 176 -26.61 32.74 -15.63
CA PRO A 176 -27.15 34.08 -15.85
C PRO A 176 -28.69 34.15 -15.89
N ARG A 177 -29.38 33.02 -16.10
CA ARG A 177 -30.84 32.97 -16.27
C ARG A 177 -31.58 32.34 -15.09
N LEU A 178 -30.90 32.07 -13.98
CA LEU A 178 -31.52 31.50 -12.79
C LEU A 178 -32.48 32.50 -12.13
N SER A 179 -33.66 32.02 -11.72
CA SER A 179 -34.56 32.77 -10.84
C SER A 179 -34.00 32.85 -9.42
N ASP A 180 -34.51 33.75 -8.57
CA ASP A 180 -34.00 33.93 -7.21
C ASP A 180 -34.16 32.67 -6.34
N ASP A 181 -35.23 31.89 -6.53
CA ASP A 181 -35.39 30.59 -5.87
C ASP A 181 -34.32 29.58 -6.31
N GLN A 182 -33.99 29.55 -7.60
CA GLN A 182 -32.96 28.66 -8.14
C GLN A 182 -31.56 29.06 -7.68
N LYS A 183 -31.31 30.37 -7.53
CA LYS A 183 -30.06 30.91 -6.97
C LYS A 183 -29.89 30.47 -5.51
N ASN A 184 -30.93 30.59 -4.70
CA ASN A 184 -30.92 30.16 -3.30
C ASN A 184 -30.70 28.65 -3.18
N ASP A 185 -31.35 27.85 -4.03
CA ASP A 185 -31.16 26.40 -4.07
C ASP A 185 -29.73 26.01 -4.50
N LEU A 186 -29.13 26.74 -5.43
CA LEU A 186 -27.74 26.53 -5.84
C LEU A 186 -26.74 26.83 -4.69
N ILE A 187 -27.00 27.89 -3.93
CA ILE A 187 -26.23 28.24 -2.73
C ILE A 187 -26.36 27.14 -1.66
N GLU A 188 -27.56 26.63 -1.41
CA GLU A 188 -27.78 25.52 -0.46
C GLU A 188 -27.05 24.23 -0.91
N ARG A 189 -27.09 23.91 -2.20
CA ARG A 189 -26.33 22.78 -2.75
C ARG A 189 -24.82 22.96 -2.56
N ALA A 190 -24.29 24.17 -2.73
CA ALA A 190 -22.89 24.47 -2.48
C ALA A 190 -22.51 24.32 -0.99
N LYS A 191 -23.36 24.80 -0.07
CA LYS A 191 -23.16 24.59 1.38
C LYS A 191 -23.15 23.10 1.75
N LYS A 192 -24.07 22.32 1.18
CA LYS A 192 -24.11 20.87 1.38
C LYS A 192 -22.82 20.20 0.90
N MET A 193 -22.36 20.54 -0.31
CA MET A 193 -21.11 20.01 -0.86
C MET A 193 -19.91 20.39 0.01
N ARG A 194 -19.85 21.63 0.52
CA ARG A 194 -18.82 22.06 1.48
C ARG A 194 -18.83 21.20 2.73
N ASN A 195 -19.99 20.92 3.32
CA ASN A 195 -20.09 20.08 4.51
C ASN A 195 -19.62 18.65 4.24
N GLU A 196 -19.98 18.10 3.07
CA GLU A 196 -19.51 16.78 2.63
C GLU A 196 -17.99 16.75 2.39
N LEU A 197 -17.39 17.83 1.88
CA LEU A 197 -15.94 17.96 1.77
C LEU A 197 -15.26 17.96 3.14
N VAL A 198 -15.80 18.69 4.13
CA VAL A 198 -15.26 18.72 5.50
C VAL A 198 -15.29 17.32 6.10
N ASP A 199 -16.41 16.61 5.97
CA ASP A 199 -16.56 15.25 6.48
C ASP A 199 -15.59 14.27 5.80
N ASN A 200 -15.47 14.32 4.47
CA ASN A 200 -14.55 13.49 3.70
C ASN A 200 -13.08 13.78 4.06
N ALA A 201 -12.73 15.05 4.24
CA ALA A 201 -11.38 15.44 4.64
C ALA A 201 -11.03 14.97 6.05
N ALA A 202 -11.96 15.09 7.01
CA ALA A 202 -11.78 14.57 8.37
C ALA A 202 -11.61 13.03 8.38
N LYS A 203 -12.40 12.32 7.56
CA LYS A 203 -12.29 10.87 7.41
C LYS A 203 -10.97 10.47 6.75
N LEU A 204 -10.55 11.15 5.68
CA LEU A 204 -9.26 10.91 5.03
C LEU A 204 -8.09 11.10 6.01
N ALA A 205 -8.10 12.18 6.79
CA ALA A 205 -7.09 12.41 7.83
C ALA A 205 -7.06 11.24 8.83
N LYS A 206 -8.20 10.91 9.44
CA LYS A 206 -8.33 9.83 10.43
C LYS A 206 -7.85 8.48 9.90
N TYR A 207 -8.24 8.11 8.69
CA TYR A 207 -7.89 6.80 8.12
C TYR A 207 -6.48 6.78 7.54
N SER A 208 -5.92 7.93 7.15
CA SER A 208 -4.50 8.05 6.84
C SER A 208 -3.62 7.85 8.07
N ASP A 209 -3.99 8.39 9.23
CA ASP A 209 -3.30 8.15 10.50
C ASP A 209 -3.38 6.68 10.90
N LYS A 210 -4.57 6.09 10.80
CA LYS A 210 -4.75 4.67 11.09
C LYS A 210 -3.92 3.78 10.16
N LEU A 211 -3.88 4.09 8.86
CA LEU A 211 -3.04 3.39 7.91
C LEU A 211 -1.55 3.51 8.29
N ASP A 212 -1.12 4.71 8.68
CA ASP A 212 0.24 5.00 9.10
C ASP A 212 0.65 4.16 10.32
N GLU A 213 -0.19 4.13 11.35
CA GLU A 213 0.01 3.33 12.55
C GLU A 213 0.11 1.84 12.24
N GLU A 214 -0.78 1.31 11.41
CA GLU A 214 -0.78 -0.12 11.07
C GLU A 214 0.43 -0.51 10.20
N ILE A 215 0.87 0.37 9.28
CA ILE A 215 2.12 0.17 8.54
C ILE A 215 3.32 0.17 9.48
N MET A 216 3.41 1.12 10.41
CA MET A 216 4.51 1.19 11.38
C MET A 216 4.52 -0.03 12.31
N ARG A 217 3.37 -0.46 12.81
CA ARG A 217 3.24 -1.70 13.59
C ARG A 217 3.73 -2.91 12.80
N PHE A 218 3.29 -3.05 11.54
CA PHE A 218 3.70 -4.14 10.68
C PHE A 218 5.21 -4.14 10.41
N LEU A 219 5.80 -2.98 10.12
CA LEU A 219 7.24 -2.83 9.91
C LEU A 219 8.03 -3.23 11.16
N ASN A 220 7.64 -2.72 12.33
CA ASN A 220 8.27 -3.03 13.62
C ASN A 220 8.20 -4.53 13.96
N THR A 221 7.04 -5.16 13.80
CA THR A 221 6.85 -6.60 14.04
C THR A 221 7.74 -7.46 13.14
N ASN A 222 8.02 -7.01 11.92
CA ASN A 222 8.91 -7.71 10.98
C ASN A 222 10.38 -7.31 11.13
N GLY A 223 10.76 -6.59 12.19
CA GLY A 223 12.13 -6.16 12.47
C GLY A 223 12.66 -5.15 11.45
N VAL A 224 11.77 -4.48 10.70
CA VAL A 224 12.11 -3.43 9.76
C VAL A 224 11.92 -2.09 10.46
N ASN A 225 12.99 -1.52 11.01
CA ASN A 225 12.97 -0.11 11.38
C ASN A 225 13.12 0.73 10.11
N TYR A 226 12.29 1.77 9.99
CA TYR A 226 12.34 2.69 8.87
C TYR A 226 12.78 4.06 9.38
N SER A 227 13.93 4.55 8.90
CA SER A 227 14.28 5.96 8.98
C SER A 227 14.09 6.60 7.60
N GLU A 228 13.70 7.88 7.55
CA GLU A 228 13.45 8.63 6.30
C GLU A 228 14.65 8.64 5.33
N PHE A 229 15.85 8.32 5.84
CA PHE A 229 17.13 8.37 5.12
C PHE A 229 17.62 7.02 4.57
N GLU A 230 16.91 5.90 4.81
CA GLU A 230 17.36 4.54 4.44
C GLU A 230 17.01 4.11 3.00
N ARG A 231 16.82 5.06 2.09
CA ARG A 231 16.40 4.81 0.71
C ARG A 231 17.56 4.63 -0.26
#